data_AF-A0A924BUB7-F1
#
_entry.id   AF-A0A924BUB7-F1
#
_cell.length_a   1.000
_cell.length_b   1.000
_cell.length_c   1.000
_cell.angle_alpha   90.00
_cell.angle_beta   90.00
_cell.angle_gamma   90.00
#
_symmetry.space_group_name_H-M   'P 1'
#
loop_
_entity.id
_entity.type
_entity.pdbx_description
1 polymer ?
#
loop_
_entity_poly.entity_id
_entity_poly.type
_entity_poly.pdbx_seq_one_letter_code
_entity_poly.pdbx_strand_id
1 'polypeptide(L)'
;YGGDNEGGSAGVMRFVRIEFPGRKLNASKEFNGLSLAGVGNKTKIENIQVSFSNDDSFESYGGNLVLNNLVSYRATDDDFDFTQGVQCTITNCLAIRYPYSSDVSTSRCFEIDTYDKPESNDYTRKQTTVTASNITLVNNEENTEGLVKEAIYISEKCNFSLKQSVVSGFSKFILLNKKIEDVTNNLSKIILNDVIVNSCGAFVESENLLFNSAVNSYFLNNQNTIKISASQNKLFFVECTNKNDFDFRIKNFGAISYK
;
A
#
# COMPACT_ATOMS: atom_id res chain seq x y z
N TYR A 1 -5.88 -18.81 6.78
CA TYR A 1 -4.81 -19.31 5.89
C TYR A 1 -3.52 -19.53 6.68
N GLY A 2 -2.64 -20.45 6.24
CA GLY A 2 -1.25 -20.55 6.73
C GLY A 2 -0.89 -21.61 7.78
N GLY A 3 -1.85 -22.45 8.20
CA GLY A 3 -1.63 -23.46 9.25
C GLY A 3 -1.23 -22.86 10.60
N ASP A 4 -0.85 -23.72 11.56
CA ASP A 4 -0.54 -23.27 12.93
C ASP A 4 0.93 -22.85 13.12
N ASN A 5 1.77 -23.07 12.12
CA ASN A 5 3.21 -22.78 12.20
C ASN A 5 3.56 -21.47 11.47
N GLU A 6 3.60 -20.39 12.22
CA GLU A 6 4.01 -19.06 11.72
C GLU A 6 5.42 -19.07 11.10
N GLY A 7 6.28 -19.96 11.59
CA GLY A 7 7.66 -20.15 11.13
C GLY A 7 7.83 -21.09 9.94
N GLY A 8 6.76 -21.42 9.23
CA GLY A 8 6.82 -22.19 7.98
C GLY A 8 7.65 -21.50 6.90
N SER A 9 8.23 -22.28 5.99
CA SER A 9 8.90 -21.76 4.79
C SER A 9 8.32 -22.44 3.55
N ALA A 10 7.83 -21.64 2.61
CA ALA A 10 7.43 -22.09 1.29
C ALA A 10 8.59 -22.04 0.27
N GLY A 11 9.81 -21.70 0.72
CA GLY A 11 11.01 -21.62 -0.10
C GLY A 11 11.57 -20.19 -0.23
N VAL A 12 12.21 -19.94 -1.38
CA VAL A 12 12.91 -18.68 -1.68
C VAL A 12 12.51 -18.22 -3.07
N MET A 13 11.99 -17.01 -3.17
CA MET A 13 11.79 -16.29 -4.43
C MET A 13 12.56 -14.98 -4.36
N ARG A 14 13.56 -14.84 -5.23
CA ARG A 14 14.48 -13.71 -5.18
C ARG A 14 15.10 -13.37 -6.52
N PHE A 15 15.23 -12.07 -6.80
CA PHE A 15 15.72 -11.55 -8.08
C PHE A 15 14.85 -12.05 -9.25
N VAL A 16 13.54 -11.85 -9.13
CA VAL A 16 12.56 -12.28 -10.13
C VAL A 16 11.86 -11.07 -10.73
N ARG A 17 11.66 -11.12 -12.05
CA ARG A 17 10.79 -10.19 -12.77
C ARG A 17 9.57 -10.95 -13.29
N ILE A 18 8.38 -10.49 -12.92
CA ILE A 18 7.09 -11.00 -13.40
C ILE A 18 6.49 -9.89 -14.27
N GLU A 19 6.28 -10.15 -15.56
CA GLU A 19 5.80 -9.13 -16.49
C GLU A 19 4.55 -9.59 -17.22
N PHE A 20 3.64 -8.63 -17.40
CA PHE A 20 2.33 -8.85 -18.01
C PHE A 20 1.56 -10.01 -17.38
N PRO A 21 1.60 -10.21 -16.03
CA PRO A 21 0.79 -11.23 -15.42
C PRO A 21 -0.67 -10.78 -15.37
N GLY A 22 -1.50 -11.71 -14.93
CA GLY A 22 -2.91 -11.47 -14.74
C GLY A 22 -3.75 -11.63 -15.99
N ARG A 23 -4.96 -12.09 -15.74
CA ARG A 23 -5.97 -12.37 -16.76
C ARG A 23 -7.32 -12.52 -16.10
N LYS A 24 -8.31 -11.83 -16.65
CA LYS A 24 -9.71 -12.04 -16.30
C LYS A 24 -10.13 -13.49 -16.55
N LEU A 25 -10.45 -14.21 -15.48
CA LEU A 25 -10.99 -15.56 -15.54
C LEU A 25 -12.49 -15.54 -15.83
N ASN A 26 -13.21 -14.62 -15.19
CA ASN A 26 -14.62 -14.35 -15.40
C ASN A 26 -14.96 -12.93 -14.92
N ALA A 27 -16.25 -12.57 -14.91
CA ALA A 27 -16.71 -11.23 -14.52
C ALA A 27 -16.30 -10.80 -13.09
N SER A 28 -15.92 -11.73 -12.21
CA SER A 28 -15.65 -11.48 -10.79
C SER A 28 -14.36 -12.09 -10.28
N LYS A 29 -13.51 -12.64 -11.15
CA LYS A 29 -12.21 -13.24 -10.76
C LYS A 29 -11.16 -12.95 -11.80
N GLU A 30 -10.01 -12.51 -11.32
CA GLU A 30 -8.83 -12.23 -12.13
C GLU A 30 -7.63 -12.97 -11.50
N PHE A 31 -6.48 -12.88 -12.14
CA PHE A 31 -5.25 -13.50 -11.63
C PHE A 31 -4.28 -12.37 -11.32
N ASN A 32 -3.56 -12.50 -10.21
CA ASN A 32 -2.58 -11.51 -9.78
C ASN A 32 -1.19 -11.78 -10.37
N GLY A 33 -0.28 -10.83 -10.12
CA GLY A 33 1.14 -11.00 -10.38
C GLY A 33 1.76 -12.08 -9.51
N LEU A 34 1.68 -11.91 -8.19
CA LEU A 34 2.16 -12.88 -7.21
C LEU A 34 1.15 -13.01 -6.06
N SER A 35 0.44 -14.13 -6.00
CA SER A 35 -0.42 -14.47 -4.87
C SER A 35 0.36 -15.23 -3.79
N LEU A 36 0.29 -14.74 -2.55
CA LEU A 36 0.96 -15.28 -1.37
C LEU A 36 -0.09 -15.77 -0.37
N ALA A 37 -0.47 -17.05 -0.47
CA ALA A 37 -1.52 -17.63 0.37
C ALA A 37 -0.95 -18.40 1.56
N GLY A 38 -1.11 -17.86 2.77
CA GLY A 38 -0.72 -18.53 4.02
C GLY A 38 0.78 -18.78 4.17
N VAL A 39 1.60 -17.91 3.57
CA VAL A 39 3.06 -18.05 3.57
C VAL A 39 3.62 -17.73 4.97
N GLY A 40 4.55 -18.54 5.46
CA GLY A 40 5.19 -18.34 6.77
C GLY A 40 6.46 -17.47 6.71
N ASN A 41 6.88 -16.96 7.87
CA ASN A 41 7.87 -15.87 7.97
C ASN A 41 9.31 -16.29 7.69
N LYS A 42 9.57 -17.59 7.50
CA LYS A 42 10.86 -18.11 7.03
C LYS A 42 10.91 -18.27 5.50
N THR A 43 9.86 -17.91 4.80
CA THR A 43 9.85 -17.81 3.34
C THR A 43 10.54 -16.53 2.92
N LYS A 44 11.50 -16.60 1.99
CA LYS A 44 12.20 -15.40 1.50
C LYS A 44 11.51 -14.89 0.24
N ILE A 45 10.91 -13.71 0.32
CA ILE A 45 10.29 -13.01 -0.80
C ILE A 45 10.98 -11.65 -0.92
N GLU A 46 12.03 -11.57 -1.74
CA GLU A 46 12.87 -10.36 -1.79
C GLU A 46 13.41 -10.02 -3.18
N ASN A 47 13.55 -8.73 -3.51
CA ASN A 47 14.06 -8.27 -4.82
C ASN A 47 13.20 -8.80 -5.98
N ILE A 48 11.90 -8.52 -5.96
CA ILE A 48 10.96 -8.95 -7.00
C ILE A 48 10.30 -7.72 -7.60
N GLN A 49 10.23 -7.69 -8.93
CA GLN A 49 9.47 -6.70 -9.66
C GLN A 49 8.30 -7.37 -10.36
N VAL A 50 7.10 -6.81 -10.16
CA VAL A 50 5.90 -7.11 -10.94
C VAL A 50 5.61 -5.91 -11.84
N SER A 51 5.32 -6.15 -13.12
CA SER A 51 5.07 -5.08 -14.09
C SER A 51 3.88 -5.38 -14.96
N PHE A 52 3.00 -4.39 -15.13
CA PHE A 52 1.82 -4.46 -16.00
C PHE A 52 0.89 -5.62 -15.62
N SER A 53 0.68 -5.84 -14.32
CA SER A 53 -0.30 -6.82 -13.85
C SER A 53 -1.70 -6.37 -14.27
N ASN A 54 -2.49 -7.26 -14.87
CA ASN A 54 -3.88 -6.98 -15.22
C ASN A 54 -4.83 -7.01 -14.01
N ASP A 55 -4.29 -7.21 -12.81
CA ASP A 55 -4.97 -7.30 -11.53
C ASP A 55 -3.97 -6.77 -10.48
N ASP A 56 -4.00 -7.28 -9.25
CA ASP A 56 -3.00 -6.90 -8.26
C ASP A 56 -1.58 -7.31 -8.64
N SER A 57 -0.58 -6.51 -8.27
CA SER A 57 0.82 -6.92 -8.41
C SER A 57 1.21 -7.99 -7.38
N PHE A 58 0.91 -7.72 -6.11
CA PHE A 58 1.17 -8.65 -5.00
C PHE A 58 -0.09 -8.74 -4.15
N GLU A 59 -0.66 -9.94 -4.04
CA GLU A 59 -1.88 -10.16 -3.27
C GLU A 59 -1.61 -11.22 -2.19
N SER A 60 -1.92 -10.89 -0.95
CA SER A 60 -1.56 -11.71 0.21
C SER A 60 -2.79 -12.18 0.97
N TYR A 61 -2.93 -13.49 1.13
CA TYR A 61 -4.06 -14.13 1.82
C TYR A 61 -3.62 -14.82 3.10
N GLY A 62 -3.80 -14.15 4.24
CA GLY A 62 -3.30 -14.57 5.55
C GLY A 62 -1.80 -14.92 5.58
N GLY A 63 -1.37 -15.59 6.65
CA GLY A 63 0.03 -15.97 6.85
C GLY A 63 0.86 -14.91 7.58
N ASN A 64 2.18 -15.15 7.64
CA ASN A 64 3.16 -14.31 8.33
C ASN A 64 4.27 -13.97 7.34
N LEU A 65 4.19 -12.80 6.72
CA LEU A 65 5.00 -12.40 5.58
C LEU A 65 6.13 -11.48 5.98
N VAL A 66 7.29 -11.67 5.33
CA VAL A 66 8.41 -10.74 5.34
C VAL A 66 8.74 -10.42 3.89
N LEU A 67 8.40 -9.20 3.48
CA LEU A 67 8.54 -8.69 2.12
C LEU A 67 9.62 -7.60 2.08
N ASN A 68 10.59 -7.72 1.18
CA ASN A 68 11.69 -6.76 1.10
C ASN A 68 12.09 -6.44 -0.35
N ASN A 69 12.35 -5.17 -0.67
CA ASN A 69 12.78 -4.74 -2.00
C ASN A 69 11.81 -5.19 -3.11
N LEU A 70 10.52 -4.92 -2.96
CA LEU A 70 9.52 -5.24 -3.98
C LEU A 70 9.18 -3.99 -4.81
N VAL A 71 8.97 -4.20 -6.11
CA VAL A 71 8.54 -3.15 -7.04
C VAL A 71 7.25 -3.56 -7.72
N SER A 72 6.21 -2.76 -7.58
CA SER A 72 5.04 -2.80 -8.45
C SER A 72 5.14 -1.67 -9.48
N TYR A 73 5.04 -2.02 -10.76
CA TYR A 73 5.04 -1.07 -11.86
C TYR A 73 3.76 -1.21 -12.66
N ARG A 74 2.84 -0.26 -12.49
CA ARG A 74 1.61 -0.12 -13.29
C ARG A 74 0.71 -1.35 -13.22
N ALA A 75 0.38 -1.81 -12.00
CA ALA A 75 -0.75 -2.72 -11.81
C ALA A 75 -2.06 -2.05 -12.27
N THR A 76 -2.96 -2.85 -12.81
CA THR A 76 -4.32 -2.41 -13.15
C THR A 76 -5.15 -2.25 -11.90
N ASP A 77 -5.12 -3.22 -10.96
CA ASP A 77 -5.76 -3.04 -9.65
C ASP A 77 -4.75 -2.63 -8.59
N ASP A 78 -4.65 -3.30 -7.44
CA ASP A 78 -3.84 -2.84 -6.32
C ASP A 78 -2.36 -3.23 -6.43
N ASP A 79 -1.45 -2.34 -6.02
CA ASP A 79 -0.02 -2.66 -6.09
C ASP A 79 0.37 -3.72 -5.03
N PHE A 80 -0.21 -3.60 -3.83
CA PHE A 80 -0.07 -4.53 -2.72
C PHE A 80 -1.41 -4.66 -1.99
N ASP A 81 -2.03 -5.83 -2.09
CA ASP A 81 -3.24 -6.18 -1.37
C ASP A 81 -2.93 -7.17 -0.23
N PHE A 82 -3.53 -6.91 0.93
CA PHE A 82 -3.40 -7.67 2.16
C PHE A 82 -4.76 -7.95 2.77
N THR A 83 -5.15 -9.22 2.70
CA THR A 83 -6.45 -9.70 3.19
C THR A 83 -6.34 -10.93 4.10
N GLN A 84 -7.46 -11.39 4.63
CA GLN A 84 -7.61 -12.68 5.32
C GLN A 84 -6.69 -12.84 6.54
N GLY A 85 -6.44 -11.74 7.25
CA GLY A 85 -5.67 -11.73 8.50
C GLY A 85 -4.16 -11.81 8.33
N VAL A 86 -3.62 -11.31 7.20
CA VAL A 86 -2.18 -11.23 6.96
C VAL A 86 -1.46 -10.58 8.14
N GLN A 87 -0.34 -11.15 8.56
CA GLN A 87 0.64 -10.51 9.42
C GLN A 87 1.88 -10.19 8.57
N CYS A 88 2.10 -8.94 8.17
CA CYS A 88 3.15 -8.57 7.21
C CYS A 88 4.12 -7.55 7.79
N THR A 89 5.42 -7.80 7.59
CA THR A 89 6.45 -6.75 7.58
C THR A 89 6.90 -6.52 6.14
N ILE A 90 6.70 -5.30 5.63
CA ILE A 90 7.08 -4.89 4.28
C ILE A 90 8.09 -3.74 4.34
N THR A 91 9.21 -3.89 3.64
CA THR A 91 10.37 -2.98 3.76
C THR A 91 10.95 -2.64 2.40
N ASN A 92 11.39 -1.39 2.21
CA ASN A 92 12.10 -0.94 1.00
C ASN A 92 11.33 -1.19 -0.30
N CYS A 93 10.02 -0.97 -0.32
CA CYS A 93 9.17 -1.28 -1.47
C CYS A 93 8.71 -0.03 -2.22
N LEU A 94 8.47 -0.18 -3.53
CA LEU A 94 8.10 0.88 -4.45
C LEU A 94 6.85 0.50 -5.23
N ALA A 95 5.87 1.40 -5.28
CA ALA A 95 4.73 1.32 -6.20
C ALA A 95 4.72 2.53 -7.12
N ILE A 96 4.64 2.29 -8.42
CA ILE A 96 4.54 3.34 -9.45
C ILE A 96 3.24 3.12 -10.21
N ARG A 97 2.23 3.92 -9.88
CA ARG A 97 0.92 3.84 -10.53
C ARG A 97 0.87 4.62 -11.84
N TYR A 98 -0.06 4.22 -12.69
CA TYR A 98 -0.42 4.91 -13.91
C TYR A 98 -1.95 5.00 -13.99
N PRO A 99 -2.56 6.20 -14.02
CA PRO A 99 -4.01 6.36 -13.92
C PRO A 99 -4.80 5.63 -15.00
N TYR A 100 -4.24 5.44 -16.19
CA TYR A 100 -4.91 4.72 -17.28
C TYR A 100 -4.71 3.20 -17.23
N SER A 101 -4.07 2.70 -16.16
CA SER A 101 -4.03 1.29 -15.77
C SER A 101 -4.75 1.20 -14.42
N SER A 102 -6.07 1.27 -14.46
CA SER A 102 -6.94 1.26 -13.29
C SER A 102 -8.15 0.38 -13.56
N ASP A 103 -8.54 -0.45 -12.59
CA ASP A 103 -9.79 -1.20 -12.67
C ASP A 103 -11.02 -0.31 -12.37
N VAL A 104 -12.20 -0.84 -12.67
CA VAL A 104 -13.50 -0.23 -12.39
C VAL A 104 -13.86 -0.22 -10.90
N SER A 105 -13.24 -1.10 -10.09
CA SER A 105 -13.47 -1.29 -8.65
C SER A 105 -12.91 -0.14 -7.82
N THR A 106 -11.67 0.28 -8.09
CA THR A 106 -10.87 1.41 -7.57
C THR A 106 -9.50 0.90 -7.22
N SER A 107 -8.46 1.51 -7.79
CA SER A 107 -7.11 0.96 -7.69
C SER A 107 -6.13 1.87 -6.94
N ARG A 108 -5.28 1.26 -6.13
CA ARG A 108 -4.54 1.87 -5.02
C ARG A 108 -3.16 1.27 -4.92
N CYS A 109 -2.30 1.89 -4.13
CA CYS A 109 -1.01 1.27 -3.83
C CYS A 109 -1.15 0.19 -2.78
N PHE A 110 -1.71 0.52 -1.61
CA PHE A 110 -1.97 -0.45 -0.57
C PHE A 110 -3.47 -0.59 -0.36
N GLU A 111 -3.99 -1.80 -0.49
CA GLU A 111 -5.27 -2.20 0.09
C GLU A 111 -4.99 -3.05 1.33
N ILE A 112 -5.62 -2.67 2.44
CA ILE A 112 -5.44 -3.34 3.71
C ILE A 112 -6.83 -3.63 4.26
N ASP A 113 -7.22 -4.89 4.16
CA ASP A 113 -8.47 -5.34 4.70
C ASP A 113 -8.27 -6.60 5.54
N THR A 114 -9.24 -6.90 6.40
CA THR A 114 -9.20 -8.16 7.14
C THR A 114 -9.99 -9.26 6.43
N TYR A 115 -10.99 -8.88 5.62
CA TYR A 115 -11.93 -9.81 5.02
C TYR A 115 -12.57 -9.23 3.72
N ASP A 116 -12.36 -9.89 2.58
CA ASP A 116 -12.98 -9.51 1.29
C ASP A 116 -14.51 -9.57 1.31
N LYS A 117 -15.05 -10.41 2.18
CA LYS A 117 -16.49 -10.55 2.42
C LYS A 117 -16.78 -10.51 3.91
N PRO A 118 -17.91 -9.89 4.32
CA PRO A 118 -18.42 -10.06 5.66
C PRO A 118 -18.96 -11.49 5.82
N GLU A 119 -18.08 -12.48 5.93
CA GLU A 119 -18.44 -13.85 6.31
C GLU A 119 -18.30 -14.05 7.82
N SER A 120 -19.15 -14.95 8.34
CA SER A 120 -19.53 -15.22 9.74
C SER A 120 -18.62 -14.62 10.83
N ASN A 121 -19.25 -14.06 11.87
CA ASN A 121 -18.74 -13.57 13.17
C ASN A 121 -17.70 -14.48 13.89
N ASP A 122 -16.67 -14.91 13.20
CA ASP A 122 -15.58 -15.72 13.68
C ASP A 122 -14.51 -14.78 14.21
N TYR A 123 -14.76 -14.30 15.42
CA TYR A 123 -13.87 -13.41 16.15
C TYR A 123 -12.53 -14.05 16.52
N THR A 124 -12.32 -15.34 16.21
CA THR A 124 -11.05 -16.03 16.47
C THR A 124 -10.00 -15.78 15.37
N ARG A 125 -10.42 -15.26 14.22
CA ARG A 125 -9.51 -14.96 13.11
C ARG A 125 -8.64 -13.76 13.43
N LYS A 126 -7.36 -13.87 13.05
CA LYS A 126 -6.41 -12.77 13.16
C LYS A 126 -6.88 -11.59 12.30
N GLN A 127 -6.72 -10.40 12.85
CA GLN A 127 -6.88 -9.14 12.14
C GLN A 127 -5.67 -8.90 11.22
N THR A 128 -5.88 -8.31 10.04
CA THR A 128 -4.75 -7.95 9.17
C THR A 128 -3.89 -6.91 9.87
N THR A 129 -2.59 -7.16 9.91
CA THR A 129 -1.57 -6.29 10.50
C THR A 129 -0.44 -6.10 9.51
N VAL A 130 -0.23 -4.87 9.06
CA VAL A 130 0.84 -4.52 8.11
C VAL A 130 1.76 -3.49 8.74
N THR A 131 3.03 -3.85 8.91
CA THR A 131 4.10 -2.94 9.35
C THR A 131 4.99 -2.61 8.16
N ALA A 132 4.91 -1.38 7.69
CA ALA A 132 5.55 -0.91 6.48
C ALA A 132 6.63 0.13 6.80
N SER A 133 7.83 -0.02 6.25
CA SER A 133 8.90 0.98 6.38
C SER A 133 9.74 1.16 5.12
N ASN A 134 10.22 2.39 4.92
CA ASN A 134 10.92 2.78 3.70
C ASN A 134 10.13 2.46 2.42
N ILE A 135 8.86 2.88 2.40
CA ILE A 135 7.95 2.69 1.27
C ILE A 135 7.90 3.96 0.43
N THR A 136 7.90 3.80 -0.88
CA THR A 136 7.67 4.89 -1.83
C THR A 136 6.46 4.57 -2.69
N LEU A 137 5.39 5.35 -2.56
CA LEU A 137 4.15 5.19 -3.33
C LEU A 137 4.00 6.41 -4.22
N VAL A 138 3.96 6.24 -5.54
CA VAL A 138 3.99 7.37 -6.46
C VAL A 138 3.01 7.21 -7.60
N ASN A 139 2.28 8.29 -7.87
CA ASN A 139 1.64 8.53 -9.15
C ASN A 139 2.26 9.79 -9.78
N ASN A 140 2.81 9.65 -10.99
CA ASN A 140 3.50 10.74 -11.69
C ASN A 140 2.63 11.46 -12.71
N GLU A 141 1.48 10.88 -13.07
CA GLU A 141 0.64 11.39 -14.14
C GLU A 141 -0.46 12.28 -13.57
N GLU A 142 -0.91 13.25 -14.37
CA GLU A 142 -2.00 14.14 -13.97
C GLU A 142 -3.33 13.39 -13.89
N ASN A 143 -4.17 13.79 -12.93
CA ASN A 143 -5.48 13.20 -12.71
C ASN A 143 -6.60 13.94 -13.44
N THR A 144 -6.46 14.20 -14.75
CA THR A 144 -7.47 14.98 -15.50
C THR A 144 -8.81 14.24 -15.61
N GLU A 145 -8.76 12.91 -15.66
CA GLU A 145 -9.93 12.04 -15.83
C GLU A 145 -10.51 11.51 -14.50
N GLY A 146 -9.94 11.90 -13.35
CA GLY A 146 -10.41 11.43 -12.04
C GLY A 146 -10.09 9.95 -11.72
N LEU A 147 -9.17 9.33 -12.48
CA LEU A 147 -8.73 7.95 -12.33
C LEU A 147 -7.70 7.74 -11.20
N VAL A 148 -6.98 8.79 -10.79
CA VAL A 148 -6.13 8.73 -9.59
C VAL A 148 -7.01 8.83 -8.35
N LYS A 149 -6.98 7.79 -7.52
CA LYS A 149 -7.76 7.66 -6.28
C LYS A 149 -6.85 7.82 -5.06
N GLU A 150 -7.17 7.19 -3.94
CA GLU A 150 -6.33 7.14 -2.74
C GLU A 150 -5.04 6.33 -2.97
N ALA A 151 -3.98 6.66 -2.23
CA ALA A 151 -2.77 5.83 -2.23
C ALA A 151 -2.95 4.57 -1.38
N ILE A 152 -3.59 4.71 -0.22
CA ILE A 152 -3.74 3.66 0.78
C ILE A 152 -5.20 3.60 1.20
N TYR A 153 -5.80 2.41 1.13
CA TYR A 153 -7.08 2.12 1.75
C TYR A 153 -6.90 1.24 2.98
N ILE A 154 -7.63 1.56 4.05
CA ILE A 154 -7.62 0.79 5.29
C ILE A 154 -9.06 0.46 5.68
N SER A 155 -9.37 -0.83 5.68
CA SER A 155 -10.66 -1.37 6.10
C SER A 155 -10.77 -1.49 7.62
N GLU A 156 -11.99 -1.76 8.10
CA GLU A 156 -12.22 -2.00 9.52
C GLU A 156 -11.38 -3.16 10.06
N LYS A 157 -11.08 -3.13 11.36
CA LYS A 157 -10.37 -4.20 12.07
C LYS A 157 -8.95 -4.48 11.55
N CYS A 158 -8.29 -3.52 10.91
CA CYS A 158 -6.89 -3.62 10.52
C CYS A 158 -5.95 -2.89 11.50
N ASN A 159 -4.69 -3.30 11.53
CA ASN A 159 -3.59 -2.59 12.18
C ASN A 159 -2.58 -2.22 11.09
N PHE A 160 -2.17 -0.95 11.05
CA PHE A 160 -1.26 -0.46 10.03
C PHE A 160 -0.20 0.44 10.63
N SER A 161 1.04 0.28 10.20
CA SER A 161 2.08 1.25 10.46
C SER A 161 2.84 1.58 9.19
N LEU A 162 3.05 2.88 8.95
CA LEU A 162 3.87 3.39 7.87
C LEU A 162 4.98 4.27 8.44
N LYS A 163 6.24 3.89 8.19
CA LYS A 163 7.40 4.58 8.74
C LYS A 163 8.40 4.98 7.67
N GLN A 164 9.05 6.14 7.81
CA GLN A 164 10.16 6.56 6.94
C GLN A 164 9.79 6.46 5.45
N SER A 165 8.59 6.91 5.09
CA SER A 165 7.98 6.60 3.80
C SER A 165 7.52 7.85 3.08
N VAL A 166 7.34 7.73 1.77
CA VAL A 166 6.97 8.82 0.88
C VAL A 166 5.75 8.41 0.08
N VAL A 167 4.72 9.25 0.08
CA VAL A 167 3.54 9.08 -0.76
C VAL A 167 3.36 10.33 -1.60
N SER A 168 3.25 10.17 -2.93
CA SER A 168 3.23 11.32 -3.84
C SER A 168 2.22 11.20 -4.98
N GLY A 169 1.38 12.22 -5.15
CA GLY A 169 0.57 12.42 -6.38
C GLY A 169 -0.80 11.75 -6.40
N PHE A 170 -1.42 11.49 -5.24
CA PHE A 170 -2.73 10.81 -5.15
C PHE A 170 -3.89 11.78 -4.87
N SER A 171 -5.13 11.39 -5.16
CA SER A 171 -6.29 12.22 -4.75
C SER A 171 -6.41 12.29 -3.23
N LYS A 172 -6.02 11.24 -2.53
CA LYS A 172 -5.98 11.15 -1.06
C LYS A 172 -4.73 10.38 -0.64
N PHE A 173 -4.11 10.76 0.48
CA PHE A 173 -3.04 9.95 1.04
C PHE A 173 -3.58 8.66 1.67
N ILE A 174 -4.55 8.76 2.59
CA ILE A 174 -5.25 7.60 3.15
C ILE A 174 -6.76 7.78 3.04
N LEU A 175 -7.47 6.74 2.62
CA LEU A 175 -8.92 6.59 2.77
C LEU A 175 -9.23 5.50 3.82
N LEU A 176 -10.04 5.85 4.80
CA LEU A 176 -10.50 4.95 5.85
C LEU A 176 -11.92 4.47 5.54
N ASN A 177 -12.17 3.18 5.73
CA ASN A 177 -13.52 2.63 5.67
C ASN A 177 -14.46 3.35 6.64
N LYS A 178 -15.71 3.54 6.24
CA LYS A 178 -16.73 4.27 7.01
C LYS A 178 -16.95 3.73 8.42
N LYS A 179 -16.59 2.48 8.73
CA LYS A 179 -16.75 1.88 10.06
C LYS A 179 -15.61 2.22 11.03
N ILE A 180 -14.56 2.90 10.58
CA ILE A 180 -13.45 3.40 11.42
C ILE A 180 -13.85 4.76 12.02
N GLU A 181 -14.92 4.78 12.82
CA GLU A 181 -15.50 6.03 13.36
C GLU A 181 -15.02 6.35 14.79
N ASP A 182 -14.63 5.34 15.56
CA ASP A 182 -14.07 5.53 16.90
C ASP A 182 -12.61 5.97 16.82
N VAL A 183 -12.43 7.29 16.94
CA VAL A 183 -11.15 8.00 16.92
C VAL A 183 -10.15 7.45 17.94
N THR A 184 -10.58 6.99 19.12
CA THR A 184 -9.65 6.62 20.21
C THR A 184 -9.18 5.18 20.06
N ASN A 185 -10.08 4.26 19.75
CA ASN A 185 -9.77 2.82 19.71
C ASN A 185 -9.34 2.30 18.35
N ASN A 186 -9.80 2.92 17.26
CA ASN A 186 -9.49 2.43 15.91
C ASN A 186 -8.35 3.21 15.25
N LEU A 187 -8.26 4.54 15.42
CA LEU A 187 -7.16 5.30 14.80
C LEU A 187 -5.81 5.04 15.47
N SER A 188 -5.79 4.64 16.76
CA SER A 188 -4.57 4.23 17.46
C SER A 188 -3.89 2.98 16.90
N LYS A 189 -4.62 2.20 16.09
CA LYS A 189 -4.08 1.06 15.33
C LYS A 189 -3.37 1.47 14.05
N ILE A 190 -3.44 2.75 13.69
CA ILE A 190 -2.82 3.33 12.49
C ILE A 190 -1.70 4.26 12.95
N ILE A 191 -0.45 3.86 12.69
CA ILE A 191 0.74 4.57 13.17
C ILE A 191 1.51 5.14 11.98
N LEU A 192 1.70 6.45 11.95
CA LEU A 192 2.47 7.15 10.93
C LEU A 192 3.67 7.81 11.59
N ASN A 193 4.88 7.57 11.08
CA ASN A 193 6.09 8.17 11.67
C ASN A 193 7.13 8.46 10.60
N ASP A 194 7.63 9.70 10.52
CA ASP A 194 8.56 10.14 9.47
C ASP A 194 7.99 9.88 8.05
N VAL A 195 6.74 10.32 7.82
CA VAL A 195 6.06 10.15 6.52
C VAL A 195 6.01 11.49 5.79
N ILE A 196 6.40 11.49 4.52
CA ILE A 196 6.25 12.64 3.63
C ILE A 196 5.07 12.40 2.71
N VAL A 197 4.08 13.29 2.77
CA VAL A 197 2.90 13.29 1.92
C VAL A 197 3.01 14.45 0.95
N ASN A 198 3.32 14.16 -0.30
CA ASN A 198 3.54 15.16 -1.34
C ASN A 198 2.41 15.16 -2.37
N SER A 199 1.86 16.33 -2.69
CA SER A 199 0.90 16.49 -3.79
C SER A 199 -0.28 15.53 -3.71
N CYS A 200 -0.77 15.25 -2.49
CA CYS A 200 -2.01 14.54 -2.26
C CYS A 200 -3.16 15.53 -2.10
N GLY A 201 -4.30 15.29 -2.76
CA GLY A 201 -5.47 16.18 -2.72
C GLY A 201 -6.08 16.31 -1.32
N ALA A 202 -6.16 15.20 -0.60
CA ALA A 202 -6.52 15.15 0.81
C ALA A 202 -5.47 14.37 1.62
N PHE A 203 -5.33 14.71 2.91
CA PHE A 203 -4.40 14.04 3.81
C PHE A 203 -4.97 12.68 4.27
N VAL A 204 -5.86 12.66 5.26
CA VAL A 204 -6.59 11.43 5.62
C VAL A 204 -8.09 11.71 5.55
N GLU A 205 -8.84 10.87 4.85
CA GLU A 205 -10.31 10.96 4.79
C GLU A 205 -10.97 9.67 5.27
N SER A 206 -12.19 9.80 5.77
CA SER A 206 -13.10 8.70 6.02
C SER A 206 -14.16 8.68 4.91
N GLU A 207 -14.58 7.48 4.50
CA GLU A 207 -15.79 7.31 3.69
C GLU A 207 -17.03 7.92 4.38
N ASN A 208 -17.03 8.02 5.72
CA ASN A 208 -17.99 8.85 6.45
C ASN A 208 -17.44 10.26 6.62
N LEU A 209 -17.79 11.14 5.68
CA LEU A 209 -17.26 12.51 5.57
C LEU A 209 -17.46 13.37 6.85
N LEU A 210 -18.45 13.04 7.69
CA LEU A 210 -18.68 13.73 8.97
C LEU A 210 -17.48 13.60 9.93
N PHE A 211 -16.66 12.56 9.79
CA PHE A 211 -15.52 12.28 10.66
C PHE A 211 -14.20 12.85 10.15
N ASN A 212 -14.14 13.42 8.95
CA ASN A 212 -12.90 13.89 8.34
C ASN A 212 -12.13 14.87 9.24
N SER A 213 -12.82 15.82 9.87
CA SER A 213 -12.17 16.80 10.77
C SER A 213 -11.51 16.13 11.98
N ALA A 214 -12.21 15.17 12.61
CA ALA A 214 -11.69 14.46 13.77
C ALA A 214 -10.51 13.55 13.42
N VAL A 215 -10.61 12.85 12.29
CA VAL A 215 -9.55 11.98 11.76
C VAL A 215 -8.28 12.77 11.43
N ASN A 216 -8.40 13.87 10.69
CA ASN A 216 -7.25 14.72 10.37
C ASN A 216 -6.59 15.27 11.64
N SER A 217 -7.40 15.78 12.57
CA SER A 217 -6.92 16.30 13.85
C SER A 217 -6.18 15.24 14.66
N TYR A 218 -6.66 14.00 14.66
CA TYR A 218 -6.00 12.90 15.34
C TYR A 218 -4.57 12.66 14.81
N PHE A 219 -4.43 12.51 13.49
CA PHE A 219 -3.13 12.20 12.88
C PHE A 219 -2.15 13.37 12.97
N LEU A 220 -2.61 14.62 12.80
CA LEU A 220 -1.74 15.80 12.91
C LEU A 220 -1.26 16.06 14.34
N ASN A 221 -2.04 15.69 15.36
CA ASN A 221 -1.71 15.97 16.76
C ASN A 221 -0.97 14.83 17.46
N ASN A 222 -1.18 13.58 17.05
CA ASN A 222 -0.70 12.40 17.79
C ASN A 222 0.41 11.61 17.08
N GLN A 223 0.68 11.89 15.82
CA GLN A 223 1.71 11.17 15.06
C GLN A 223 2.95 12.04 14.85
N ASN A 224 4.11 11.41 14.99
CA ASN A 224 5.39 12.09 14.85
C ASN A 224 5.67 12.43 13.38
N THR A 225 6.23 13.62 13.17
CA THR A 225 7.05 13.98 11.98
C THR A 225 6.43 13.69 10.61
N ILE A 226 5.11 13.91 10.47
CA ILE A 226 4.47 13.94 9.15
C ILE A 226 4.77 15.29 8.47
N LYS A 227 5.27 15.24 7.23
CA LYS A 227 5.53 16.43 6.42
C LYS A 227 4.58 16.44 5.22
N ILE A 228 3.80 17.49 5.09
CA ILE A 228 2.90 17.68 3.95
C ILE A 228 3.52 18.71 2.99
N SER A 229 3.57 18.38 1.71
CA SER A 229 4.06 19.27 0.65
C SER A 229 3.19 19.15 -0.61
N ALA A 230 3.36 20.08 -1.56
CA ALA A 230 2.63 20.09 -2.83
C ALA A 230 3.58 20.36 -4.02
N SER A 231 4.77 19.74 -3.99
CA SER A 231 5.77 19.91 -5.04
C SER A 231 5.48 18.98 -6.22
N GLN A 232 5.63 19.48 -7.45
CA GLN A 232 5.60 18.64 -8.64
C GLN A 232 6.65 17.52 -8.51
N ASN A 233 6.29 16.28 -8.84
CA ASN A 233 7.17 15.11 -8.68
C ASN A 233 8.54 15.31 -9.35
N LYS A 234 8.60 15.96 -10.53
CA LYS A 234 9.86 16.26 -11.24
C LYS A 234 10.83 17.16 -10.44
N LEU A 235 10.30 17.98 -9.55
CA LEU A 235 11.08 18.86 -8.66
C LEU A 235 11.36 18.18 -7.32
N PHE A 236 10.52 17.22 -6.93
CA PHE A 236 10.57 16.54 -5.66
C PHE A 236 11.48 15.31 -5.65
N PHE A 237 11.51 14.52 -6.74
CA PHE A 237 12.32 13.31 -6.89
C PHE A 237 13.52 13.53 -7.80
N VAL A 238 14.59 12.75 -7.64
CA VAL A 238 15.83 12.85 -8.44
C VAL A 238 15.53 12.75 -9.94
N GLU A 239 14.89 11.66 -10.39
CA GLU A 239 14.49 11.44 -11.77
C GLU A 239 13.23 10.56 -11.83
N CYS A 240 12.04 11.16 -11.91
CA CYS A 240 10.79 10.39 -11.92
C CYS A 240 10.15 10.25 -13.32
N THR A 241 10.82 10.70 -14.38
CA THR A 241 10.24 10.80 -15.74
C THR A 241 10.92 9.90 -16.76
N ASN A 242 12.19 9.55 -16.56
CA ASN A 242 12.91 8.62 -17.42
C ASN A 242 12.41 7.18 -17.21
N LYS A 243 11.60 6.68 -18.15
CA LYS A 243 11.01 5.34 -18.09
C LYS A 243 12.01 4.18 -18.05
N ASN A 244 13.26 4.43 -18.43
CA ASN A 244 14.32 3.42 -18.40
C ASN A 244 15.16 3.46 -17.11
N ASP A 245 15.05 4.53 -16.32
CA ASP A 245 15.91 4.77 -15.16
C ASP A 245 15.20 5.70 -14.17
N PHE A 246 14.19 5.17 -13.50
CA PHE A 246 13.49 5.92 -12.46
C PHE A 246 14.32 5.97 -11.18
N ASP A 247 14.38 7.16 -10.58
CA ASP A 247 14.98 7.44 -9.28
C ASP A 247 14.02 8.30 -8.43
N PHE A 248 13.31 7.61 -7.54
CA PHE A 248 12.37 8.21 -6.60
C PHE A 248 12.99 8.62 -5.27
N ARG A 249 14.32 8.75 -5.19
CA ARG A 249 14.93 9.41 -4.03
C ARG A 249 14.51 10.88 -4.01
N ILE A 250 14.25 11.43 -2.82
CA ILE A 250 13.84 12.82 -2.66
C ILE A 250 15.02 13.76 -2.94
N LYS A 251 14.80 14.81 -3.74
CA LYS A 251 15.72 15.95 -3.91
C LYS A 251 15.70 16.77 -2.62
N ASN A 252 16.74 16.65 -1.80
CA ASN A 252 16.85 17.47 -0.59
C ASN A 252 17.01 18.95 -0.95
N PHE A 253 16.06 19.80 -0.55
CA PHE A 253 16.32 21.23 -0.34
C PHE A 253 17.19 21.36 0.93
N GLY A 254 18.49 21.07 0.80
CA GLY A 254 19.47 21.15 1.89
C GLY A 254 19.62 19.85 2.70
N ALA A 255 20.89 19.41 2.83
CA ALA A 255 21.39 18.27 3.61
C ALA A 255 21.12 16.85 3.05
N ILE A 256 22.09 16.38 2.27
CA ILE A 256 22.38 14.98 1.88
C ILE A 256 22.48 14.10 3.16
N SER A 257 21.79 12.97 3.28
CA SER A 257 22.38 11.63 3.07
C SER A 257 21.37 10.56 3.51
N TYR A 258 21.08 9.57 2.65
CA TYR A 258 20.85 8.20 3.10
C TYR A 258 21.88 7.33 2.39
N LYS A 259 22.79 6.74 3.16
CA LYS A 259 23.64 5.62 2.75
C LYS A 259 22.85 4.33 2.87
#